data_AF-A0A7C6IWQ7-F1
#
_entry.id   AF-A0A7C6IWQ7-F1
#
_cell.length_a   1.000
_cell.length_b   1.000
_cell.length_c   1.000
_cell.angle_alpha   90.00
_cell.angle_beta   90.00
_cell.angle_gamma   90.00
#
_symmetry.space_group_name_H-M   'P 1'
#
loop_
_entity.id
_entity.type
_entity.pdbx_description
1 polymer ?
#
loop_
_entity_poly.entity_id
_entity_poly.type
_entity_poly.pdbx_seq_one_letter_code
_entity_poly.pdbx_strand_id
1 'polypeptide(L)'
;MSELIQSVTKGVFDQAKASAATTDTSNGLGKDAFLQLLVTQMKYQDPLNPNTDTEFIAQLATFSQLEQLQNLGSTTTNSQAFSLVGRNVILNTKTASGEIKPVSGRVDFVSMKSNKAYLSVNGELYSIDQLYSVVSDAYIIEKGLPGIEDKVELAYDAEKPQNLTFTVNPGEGDMLANQVAIAIDGTLLDSQYVTMSGNKVTISKEALAKLPNGEYKVAVIFNDPYLTTVMDKVSLEVKNSVIEELPEEPTEPEEPEESEE
;
A
#
# COMPACT_ATOMS: atom_id res chain seq x y z
N MET A 1 35.83 -16.30 9.20
CA MET A 1 35.03 -17.41 9.74
C MET A 1 33.66 -17.32 9.08
N SER A 2 33.31 -18.07 8.04
CA SER A 2 33.53 -19.50 7.78
C SER A 2 34.33 -19.74 6.50
N GLU A 3 35.40 -20.51 6.60
CA GLU A 3 36.21 -20.92 5.47
C GLU A 3 35.50 -21.96 4.61
N LEU A 4 35.76 -21.81 3.32
CA LEU A 4 35.37 -22.63 2.19
C LEU A 4 35.93 -24.05 2.34
N ILE A 5 35.18 -24.97 2.96
CA ILE A 5 35.57 -26.37 3.04
C ILE A 5 35.24 -27.02 1.68
N GLN A 6 36.24 -27.24 0.84
CA GLN A 6 36.10 -27.99 -0.41
C GLN A 6 36.16 -29.50 -0.10
N SER A 7 35.20 -30.27 -0.63
CA SER A 7 35.16 -31.72 -0.50
C SER A 7 36.23 -32.39 -1.38
N VAL A 8 37.09 -33.21 -0.78
CA VAL A 8 38.06 -34.06 -1.49
C VAL A 8 37.41 -35.39 -1.83
N THR A 9 37.42 -35.80 -3.11
CA THR A 9 36.99 -37.13 -3.53
C THR A 9 38.17 -37.85 -4.20
N LYS A 10 38.60 -38.98 -3.62
CA LYS A 10 39.68 -39.84 -4.14
C LYS A 10 41.04 -39.16 -4.40
N GLY A 11 41.44 -38.22 -3.55
CA GLY A 11 42.84 -37.79 -3.45
C GLY A 11 43.39 -36.94 -4.59
N VAL A 12 42.53 -36.28 -5.37
CA VAL A 12 42.91 -35.29 -6.39
C VAL A 12 42.15 -33.98 -6.14
N PHE A 13 42.84 -32.85 -6.18
CA PHE A 13 42.20 -31.52 -6.13
C PHE A 13 41.52 -31.23 -7.47
N ASP A 14 40.23 -30.92 -7.44
CA ASP A 14 39.45 -30.58 -8.63
C ASP A 14 39.77 -29.14 -9.07
N GLN A 15 40.80 -28.98 -9.90
CA GLN A 15 41.08 -27.74 -10.62
C GLN A 15 40.39 -27.79 -11.98
N ALA A 16 39.19 -27.23 -12.09
CA ALA A 16 38.73 -26.55 -13.32
C ALA A 16 37.35 -25.88 -13.14
N LYS A 17 37.38 -24.55 -12.99
CA LYS A 17 37.02 -23.58 -14.05
C LYS A 17 36.54 -22.30 -13.35
N ALA A 18 37.52 -21.46 -13.01
CA ALA A 18 37.25 -20.06 -12.76
C ALA A 18 36.64 -19.46 -14.03
N SER A 19 35.35 -19.14 -13.97
CA SER A 19 34.68 -18.31 -14.97
C SER A 19 34.01 -17.16 -14.26
N ALA A 20 34.61 -15.98 -14.49
CA ALA A 20 34.10 -14.65 -14.27
C ALA A 20 33.72 -14.29 -12.82
N ALA A 21 34.75 -13.95 -12.03
CA ALA A 21 34.61 -12.78 -11.18
C ALA A 21 34.40 -11.58 -12.12
N THR A 22 33.15 -11.17 -12.30
CA THR A 22 32.80 -9.89 -12.92
C THR A 22 33.32 -8.80 -11.99
N THR A 23 34.58 -8.43 -12.22
CA THR A 23 35.14 -7.23 -11.62
C THR A 23 34.49 -6.09 -12.39
N ASP A 24 33.55 -5.39 -11.76
CA ASP A 24 33.00 -4.10 -12.22
C ASP A 24 34.10 -3.03 -12.22
N THR A 25 35.10 -3.21 -13.09
CA THR A 25 36.21 -2.27 -13.31
C THR A 25 36.28 -1.85 -14.78
N SER A 26 35.15 -1.48 -15.37
CA SER A 26 35.13 -0.93 -16.74
C SER A 26 34.84 0.58 -16.81
N ASN A 27 34.24 1.22 -15.82
CA ASN A 27 33.80 2.61 -15.98
C ASN A 27 34.90 3.67 -15.78
N GLY A 28 36.00 3.34 -15.11
CA GLY A 28 37.15 4.26 -14.94
C GLY A 28 38.20 4.16 -16.05
N LEU A 29 38.36 2.97 -16.63
CA LEU A 29 39.48 2.67 -17.52
C LEU A 29 39.36 3.35 -18.89
N GLY A 30 38.13 3.56 -19.39
CA GLY A 30 37.89 4.22 -20.68
C GLY A 30 38.30 5.69 -20.70
N LYS A 31 38.08 6.43 -19.60
CA LYS A 31 38.42 7.85 -19.49
C LYS A 31 39.91 8.10 -19.35
N ASP A 32 40.59 7.31 -18.53
CA ASP A 32 42.04 7.45 -18.32
C ASP A 32 42.82 6.96 -19.54
N ALA A 33 42.40 5.87 -20.19
CA ALA A 33 42.96 5.46 -21.47
C ALA A 33 42.68 6.49 -22.58
N PHE A 34 41.50 7.12 -22.59
CA PHE A 34 41.17 8.21 -23.51
C PHE A 34 42.08 9.44 -23.32
N LEU A 35 42.25 9.92 -22.09
CA LEU A 35 43.14 11.06 -21.79
C LEU A 35 44.60 10.72 -22.12
N GLN A 36 45.02 9.48 -21.87
CA GLN A 36 46.37 9.03 -22.19
C GLN A 36 46.59 8.93 -23.71
N LEU A 37 45.59 8.49 -24.48
CA LEU A 37 45.64 8.51 -25.95
C LEU A 37 45.62 9.94 -26.50
N LEU A 38 44.80 10.85 -25.95
CA LEU A 38 44.76 12.27 -26.31
C LEU A 38 46.12 12.96 -26.09
N VAL A 39 46.73 12.74 -24.91
CA VAL A 39 48.06 13.30 -24.58
C VAL A 39 49.16 12.67 -25.44
N THR A 40 49.06 11.36 -25.72
CA THR A 40 50.02 10.67 -26.59
C THR A 40 49.95 11.18 -28.03
N GLN A 41 48.75 11.43 -28.55
CA GLN A 41 48.58 12.03 -29.88
C GLN A 41 49.11 13.46 -29.93
N MET A 42 48.83 14.33 -28.94
CA MET A 42 49.44 15.68 -28.88
C MET A 42 50.98 15.65 -28.86
N LYS A 43 51.58 14.58 -28.33
CA LYS A 43 53.04 14.43 -28.24
C LYS A 43 53.68 13.87 -29.53
N TYR A 44 52.92 13.15 -30.37
CA TYR A 44 53.46 12.42 -31.53
C TYR A 44 52.72 12.70 -32.86
N GLN A 45 51.94 13.78 -32.96
CA GLN A 45 51.31 14.17 -34.23
C GLN A 45 52.37 14.57 -35.28
N ASP A 46 52.26 13.97 -36.47
CA ASP A 46 52.93 14.45 -37.67
C ASP A 46 52.21 15.73 -38.16
N PRO A 47 52.88 16.89 -38.21
CA PRO A 47 52.27 18.18 -38.56
C PRO A 47 51.66 18.22 -39.98
N LEU A 48 51.91 17.21 -40.83
CA LEU A 48 51.38 17.14 -42.19
C LEU A 48 50.03 16.43 -42.33
N ASN A 49 49.48 15.78 -41.28
CA ASN A 49 48.15 15.13 -41.33
C ASN A 49 47.39 15.08 -39.97
N PRO A 50 46.85 16.21 -39.48
CA PRO A 50 46.19 16.29 -38.17
C PRO A 50 44.71 15.81 -38.11
N ASN A 51 44.07 15.52 -39.25
CA ASN A 51 42.60 15.40 -39.32
C ASN A 51 42.03 14.01 -38.93
N THR A 52 42.72 12.90 -39.23
CA THR A 52 42.16 11.54 -39.03
C THR A 52 42.10 11.12 -37.56
N ASP A 53 43.07 11.54 -36.75
CA ASP A 53 43.19 11.12 -35.36
C ASP A 53 42.25 11.92 -34.43
N THR A 54 41.95 13.16 -34.81
CA THR A 54 41.02 14.05 -34.09
C THR A 54 39.57 13.58 -34.24
N GLU A 55 39.19 13.03 -35.40
CA GLU A 55 37.83 12.55 -35.66
C GLU A 55 37.50 11.29 -34.84
N PHE A 56 38.45 10.36 -34.69
CA PHE A 56 38.29 9.17 -33.85
C PHE A 56 38.15 9.53 -32.36
N ILE A 57 38.95 10.48 -31.86
CA ILE A 57 38.83 11.00 -30.49
C ILE A 57 37.48 11.68 -30.26
N ALA A 58 37.01 12.47 -31.23
CA ALA A 58 35.69 13.09 -31.15
C ALA A 58 34.57 12.04 -31.06
N GLN A 59 34.64 10.97 -31.86
CA GLN A 59 33.68 9.87 -31.81
C GLN A 59 33.73 9.13 -30.45
N LEU A 60 34.91 8.81 -29.92
CA LEU A 60 35.04 8.20 -28.60
C LEU A 60 34.49 9.10 -27.48
N ALA A 61 34.79 10.40 -27.51
CA ALA A 61 34.24 11.36 -26.55
C ALA A 61 32.70 11.39 -26.61
N THR A 62 32.09 11.30 -27.81
CA THR A 62 30.63 11.22 -27.92
C THR A 62 30.05 9.93 -27.34
N PHE A 63 30.71 8.78 -27.53
CA PHE A 63 30.30 7.52 -26.91
C PHE A 63 30.40 7.57 -25.38
N SER A 64 31.50 8.09 -24.83
CA SER A 64 31.66 8.23 -23.38
C SER A 64 30.63 9.19 -22.76
N GLN A 65 30.27 10.26 -23.46
CA GLN A 65 29.19 11.16 -23.03
C GLN A 65 27.83 10.45 -23.00
N LEU A 66 27.51 9.67 -24.03
CA LEU A 66 26.27 8.89 -24.10
C LEU A 66 26.21 7.83 -22.98
N GLU A 67 27.32 7.14 -22.72
CA GLU A 67 27.44 6.20 -21.59
C GLU A 67 27.24 6.90 -20.24
N GLN A 68 27.84 8.08 -20.04
CA GLN A 68 27.65 8.85 -18.81
C GLN A 68 26.19 9.29 -18.63
N LEU A 69 25.51 9.68 -19.71
CA LEU A 69 24.08 10.02 -19.69
C LEU A 69 23.22 8.80 -19.36
N GLN A 70 23.55 7.63 -19.91
CA GLN A 70 22.88 6.37 -19.55
C GLN A 70 23.06 6.04 -18.06
N ASN A 71 24.29 6.15 -17.55
CA ASN A 71 24.61 5.93 -16.14
C ASN A 71 23.86 6.90 -15.21
N LEU A 72 23.73 8.17 -15.62
CA LEU A 72 22.97 9.16 -14.87
C LEU A 72 21.47 8.85 -14.87
N GLY A 73 20.93 8.42 -16.03
CA GLY A 73 19.56 7.93 -16.15
C GLY A 73 19.30 6.77 -15.20
N SER A 74 20.17 5.75 -15.20
CA SER A 74 20.08 4.62 -14.26
C SER A 74 20.14 5.07 -12.80
N THR A 75 21.05 5.98 -12.45
CA THR A 75 21.17 6.51 -11.08
C THR A 75 19.87 7.19 -10.63
N THR A 76 19.25 7.98 -11.52
CA THR A 76 17.99 8.68 -11.25
C THR A 76 16.85 7.69 -11.04
N THR A 77 16.71 6.70 -11.92
CA THR A 77 15.69 5.64 -11.80
C THR A 77 15.90 4.83 -10.51
N ASN A 78 17.15 4.50 -10.16
CA ASN A 78 17.46 3.77 -8.94
C ASN A 78 17.12 4.58 -7.69
N SER A 79 17.39 5.89 -7.69
CA SER A 79 17.00 6.80 -6.60
C SER A 79 15.47 6.85 -6.43
N GLN A 80 14.72 6.92 -7.53
CA GLN A 80 13.26 6.85 -7.50
C GLN A 80 12.79 5.51 -6.94
N ALA A 81 13.39 4.39 -7.34
CA ALA A 81 13.02 3.07 -6.83
C ALA A 81 13.13 2.99 -5.29
N PHE A 82 14.19 3.53 -4.69
CA PHE A 82 14.31 3.55 -3.22
C PHE A 82 13.19 4.35 -2.54
N SER A 83 12.69 5.42 -3.18
CA SER A 83 11.55 6.20 -2.64
C SER A 83 10.22 5.43 -2.69
N LEU A 84 10.14 4.33 -3.44
CA LEU A 84 8.96 3.50 -3.54
C LEU A 84 8.84 2.50 -2.39
N VAL A 85 9.91 2.25 -1.62
CA VAL A 85 9.85 1.34 -0.47
C VAL A 85 8.75 1.80 0.49
N GLY A 86 7.86 0.87 0.80
CA GLY A 86 6.69 1.10 1.66
C GLY A 86 5.48 1.72 0.98
N ARG A 87 5.57 2.10 -0.30
CA ARG A 87 4.46 2.62 -1.10
C ARG A 87 3.72 1.47 -1.78
N ASN A 88 2.44 1.68 -2.05
CA ASN A 88 1.66 0.78 -2.89
C ASN A 88 1.88 1.12 -4.37
N VAL A 89 2.06 0.10 -5.21
CA VAL A 89 2.32 0.25 -6.64
C VAL A 89 1.49 -0.70 -7.47
N ILE A 90 1.26 -0.33 -8.73
CA ILE A 90 0.75 -1.22 -9.78
C ILE A 90 1.86 -1.41 -10.80
N LEU A 91 2.14 -2.66 -11.14
CA LEU A 91 3.17 -3.09 -12.08
C LEU A 91 2.49 -3.78 -13.27
N ASN A 92 2.96 -3.50 -14.49
CA ASN A 92 2.47 -4.18 -15.69
C ASN A 92 3.47 -5.27 -16.11
N THR A 93 3.14 -6.52 -15.78
CA THR A 93 3.93 -7.68 -16.17
C THR A 93 3.46 -8.20 -17.53
N LYS A 94 4.35 -8.83 -18.30
CA LYS A 94 3.99 -9.49 -19.57
C LYS A 94 4.06 -10.99 -19.37
N THR A 95 2.99 -11.69 -19.74
CA THR A 95 2.99 -13.16 -19.79
C THR A 95 3.82 -13.66 -20.98
N ALA A 96 4.07 -14.97 -21.04
CA ALA A 96 4.76 -15.59 -22.17
C ALA A 96 4.05 -15.36 -23.53
N SER A 97 2.74 -15.12 -23.52
CA SER A 97 1.94 -14.78 -24.70
C SER A 97 1.95 -13.28 -25.05
N GLY A 98 2.61 -12.44 -24.26
CA GLY A 98 2.70 -10.99 -24.47
C GLY A 98 1.53 -10.20 -23.88
N GLU A 99 0.58 -10.86 -23.21
CA GLU A 99 -0.53 -10.20 -22.51
C GLU A 99 -0.04 -9.43 -21.29
N ILE A 100 -0.60 -8.24 -21.07
CA ILE A 100 -0.28 -7.42 -19.89
C ILE A 100 -1.12 -7.90 -18.71
N LYS A 101 -0.45 -8.34 -17.64
CA LYS A 101 -1.06 -8.71 -16.36
C LYS A 101 -0.64 -7.70 -15.29
N PRO A 102 -1.57 -6.91 -14.73
CA PRO A 102 -1.27 -6.01 -13.64
C PRO A 102 -0.98 -6.81 -12.35
N VAL A 103 0.01 -6.34 -11.59
CA VAL A 103 0.33 -6.82 -10.24
C VAL A 103 0.28 -5.62 -9.31
N SER A 104 -0.52 -5.72 -8.25
CA SER A 104 -0.65 -4.68 -7.23
C SER A 104 -0.06 -5.16 -5.91
N GLY A 105 0.56 -4.24 -5.17
CA GLY A 105 1.00 -4.52 -3.81
C GLY A 105 1.93 -3.44 -3.26
N ARG A 106 2.28 -3.61 -1.99
CA ARG A 106 3.25 -2.75 -1.30
C ARG A 106 4.66 -3.18 -1.67
N VAL A 107 5.54 -2.21 -1.90
CA VAL A 107 6.97 -2.48 -2.10
C VAL A 107 7.63 -2.73 -0.76
N ASP A 108 8.17 -3.94 -0.55
CA ASP A 108 8.82 -4.31 0.71
C ASP A 108 10.26 -3.78 0.79
N PHE A 109 11.00 -3.94 -0.31
CA PHE A 109 12.37 -3.47 -0.44
C PHE A 109 12.75 -3.33 -1.92
N VAL A 110 13.88 -2.67 -2.18
CA VAL A 110 14.51 -2.60 -3.50
C VAL A 110 15.81 -3.39 -3.51
N SER A 111 16.01 -4.17 -4.57
CA SER A 111 17.23 -4.92 -4.83
C SER A 111 17.92 -4.37 -6.08
N MET A 112 19.24 -4.27 -6.04
CA MET A 112 20.06 -3.81 -7.16
C MET A 112 20.72 -5.01 -7.85
N LYS A 113 20.53 -5.16 -9.16
CA LYS A 113 21.25 -6.17 -9.98
C LYS A 113 21.73 -5.52 -11.26
N SER A 114 23.04 -5.62 -11.55
CA SER A 114 23.65 -5.04 -12.76
C SER A 114 23.25 -3.57 -13.00
N ASN A 115 23.30 -2.76 -11.94
CA ASN A 115 22.93 -1.34 -11.92
C ASN A 115 21.45 -1.01 -12.21
N LYS A 116 20.56 -2.01 -12.21
CA LYS A 116 19.10 -1.84 -12.34
C LYS A 116 18.39 -2.14 -11.02
N ALA A 117 17.40 -1.33 -10.70
CA ALA A 117 16.56 -1.52 -9.53
C ALA A 117 15.42 -2.52 -9.78
N TYR A 118 15.19 -3.37 -8.80
CA TYR A 118 14.11 -4.34 -8.76
C TYR A 118 13.29 -4.13 -7.49
N LEU A 119 11.97 -4.04 -7.64
CA LEU A 119 11.02 -3.88 -6.54
C LEU A 119 10.57 -5.25 -6.05
N SER A 120 10.69 -5.50 -4.75
CA SER A 120 10.05 -6.66 -4.11
C SER A 120 8.59 -6.35 -3.82
N VAL A 121 7.67 -7.06 -4.46
CA VAL A 121 6.22 -6.94 -4.26
C VAL A 121 5.64 -8.35 -4.15
N ASN A 122 4.87 -8.64 -3.10
CA ASN A 122 4.27 -9.95 -2.84
C ASN A 122 5.30 -11.12 -2.85
N GLY A 123 6.53 -10.86 -2.44
CA GLY A 123 7.62 -11.85 -2.40
C GLY A 123 8.34 -12.10 -3.75
N GLU A 124 7.94 -11.43 -4.83
CA GLU A 124 8.59 -11.52 -6.15
C GLU A 124 9.32 -10.22 -6.51
N LEU A 125 10.36 -10.33 -7.35
CA LEU A 125 11.15 -9.18 -7.81
C LEU A 125 10.72 -8.75 -9.22
N TYR A 126 10.35 -7.49 -9.37
CA TYR A 126 9.96 -6.89 -10.65
C TYR A 126 10.90 -5.75 -11.04
N SER A 127 11.19 -5.58 -12.32
CA SER A 127 11.99 -4.44 -12.77
C SER A 127 11.22 -3.14 -12.50
N ILE A 128 11.92 -2.09 -12.06
CA ILE A 128 11.36 -0.73 -11.96
C ILE A 128 10.74 -0.25 -13.28
N ASP A 129 11.24 -0.74 -14.43
CA ASP A 129 10.69 -0.45 -15.76
C ASP A 129 9.25 -0.93 -15.95
N GLN A 130 8.78 -1.86 -15.10
CA GLN A 130 7.42 -2.38 -15.12
C GLN A 130 6.46 -1.55 -14.27
N LEU A 131 6.96 -0.54 -13.56
CA LEU A 131 6.13 0.36 -12.75
C LEU A 131 5.13 1.09 -13.65
N TYR A 132 3.85 0.93 -13.35
CA TYR A 132 2.77 1.62 -14.04
C TYR A 132 2.26 2.80 -13.22
N SER A 133 1.98 2.60 -11.93
CA SER A 133 1.53 3.68 -11.04
C SER A 133 1.98 3.46 -9.60
N VAL A 134 2.06 4.57 -8.87
CA VAL A 134 2.20 4.58 -7.40
C VAL A 134 0.87 5.03 -6.84
N VAL A 135 0.30 4.24 -5.95
CA VAL A 135 -0.99 4.49 -5.33
C VAL A 135 -0.76 4.99 -3.90
N SER A 136 -1.44 6.07 -3.53
CA SER A 136 -1.38 6.59 -2.16
C SER A 136 -2.11 5.67 -1.21
N ASP A 137 -1.55 5.48 -0.01
CA ASP A 137 -2.18 4.68 1.05
C ASP A 137 -3.56 5.24 1.42
N ALA A 138 -3.72 6.57 1.47
CA ALA A 138 -5.00 7.23 1.74
C ALA A 138 -6.11 6.78 0.78
N TYR A 139 -5.83 6.74 -0.53
CA TYR A 139 -6.78 6.27 -1.54
C TYR A 139 -7.16 4.80 -1.34
N ILE A 140 -6.21 3.94 -0.98
CA ILE A 140 -6.47 2.51 -0.72
C ILE A 140 -7.32 2.35 0.53
N ILE A 141 -6.99 3.07 1.60
CA ILE A 141 -7.75 3.10 2.85
C ILE A 141 -9.19 3.49 2.53
N GLU A 142 -9.42 4.67 1.94
CA GLU A 142 -10.76 5.18 1.64
C GLU A 142 -11.61 4.21 0.81
N LYS A 143 -11.01 3.49 -0.14
CA LYS A 143 -11.71 2.49 -0.95
C LYS A 143 -11.98 1.18 -0.22
N GLY A 144 -11.13 0.83 0.75
CA GLY A 144 -11.24 -0.40 1.53
C GLY A 144 -12.09 -0.26 2.79
N LEU A 145 -12.42 0.96 3.24
CA LEU A 145 -13.18 1.16 4.48
C LEU A 145 -14.54 0.44 4.44
N PRO A 146 -14.95 -0.18 5.54
CA PRO A 146 -16.30 -0.69 5.69
C PRO A 146 -17.31 0.46 5.76
N GLY A 147 -18.58 0.16 5.53
CA GLY A 147 -19.62 1.17 5.60
C GLY A 147 -21.00 0.68 5.22
N ILE A 148 -21.91 1.62 5.01
CA ILE A 148 -23.29 1.35 4.61
C ILE A 148 -23.62 2.33 3.48
N GLU A 149 -23.88 1.80 2.29
CA GLU A 149 -24.09 2.62 1.10
C GLU A 149 -25.47 3.27 1.14
N ASP A 150 -26.50 2.44 1.30
CA ASP A 150 -27.91 2.84 1.30
C ASP A 150 -28.41 3.22 2.70
N LYS A 151 -29.47 4.01 2.74
CA LYS A 151 -30.23 4.23 3.98
C LYS A 151 -31.00 2.97 4.35
N VAL A 152 -31.00 2.63 5.64
CA VAL A 152 -31.68 1.48 6.21
C VAL A 152 -32.65 1.96 7.27
N GLU A 153 -33.93 1.69 7.06
CA GLU A 153 -35.01 1.99 8.02
C GLU A 153 -35.48 0.68 8.63
N LEU A 154 -35.20 0.49 9.91
CA LEU A 154 -35.58 -0.70 10.66
C LEU A 154 -36.87 -0.44 11.43
N ALA A 155 -37.72 -1.46 11.54
CA ALA A 155 -38.96 -1.37 12.32
C ALA A 155 -39.10 -2.59 13.24
N TYR A 156 -39.24 -2.34 14.53
CA TYR A 156 -39.50 -3.34 15.56
C TYR A 156 -40.93 -3.20 16.09
N ASP A 157 -41.72 -4.27 15.96
CA ASP A 157 -43.05 -4.37 16.56
C ASP A 157 -42.97 -5.28 17.79
N ALA A 158 -43.14 -4.71 18.98
CA ALA A 158 -43.03 -5.45 20.23
C ALA A 158 -44.14 -6.51 20.43
N GLU A 159 -45.27 -6.41 19.71
CA GLU A 159 -46.29 -7.48 19.70
C GLU A 159 -45.87 -8.69 18.85
N LYS A 160 -44.93 -8.49 17.92
CA LYS A 160 -44.41 -9.53 17.00
C LYS A 160 -42.88 -9.53 17.02
N PRO A 161 -42.26 -9.88 18.16
CA PRO A 161 -40.84 -9.69 18.37
C PRO A 161 -40.00 -10.58 17.44
N GLN A 162 -39.18 -9.94 16.62
CA GLN A 162 -38.28 -10.60 15.67
C GLN A 162 -36.93 -9.90 15.63
N ASN A 163 -35.89 -10.66 15.27
CA ASN A 163 -34.56 -10.09 15.06
C ASN A 163 -34.60 -9.20 13.81
N LEU A 164 -33.85 -8.10 13.86
CA LEU A 164 -33.71 -7.21 12.73
C LEU A 164 -32.36 -7.45 12.05
N THR A 165 -32.34 -7.36 10.72
CA THR A 165 -31.14 -7.59 9.94
C THR A 165 -30.99 -6.55 8.86
N PHE A 166 -29.74 -6.15 8.59
CA PHE A 166 -29.41 -5.25 7.49
C PHE A 166 -28.05 -5.61 6.89
N THR A 167 -27.80 -5.08 5.70
CA THR A 167 -26.58 -5.35 4.94
C THR A 167 -25.60 -4.19 5.10
N VAL A 168 -24.32 -4.53 5.19
CA VAL A 168 -23.20 -3.58 5.27
C VAL A 168 -22.15 -3.94 4.22
N ASN A 169 -21.31 -2.98 3.83
CA ASN A 169 -20.05 -3.28 3.19
C ASN A 169 -19.02 -3.58 4.30
N PRO A 170 -18.48 -4.81 4.39
CA PRO A 170 -17.50 -5.15 5.42
C PRO A 170 -16.10 -4.57 5.13
N GLY A 171 -15.90 -3.88 4.01
CA GLY A 171 -14.58 -3.40 3.60
C GLY A 171 -13.74 -4.51 2.98
N GLU A 172 -12.50 -4.17 2.62
CA GLU A 172 -11.58 -5.08 1.93
C GLU A 172 -10.14 -4.97 2.44
N GLY A 173 -9.35 -6.02 2.18
CA GLY A 173 -7.92 -6.05 2.53
C GLY A 173 -7.69 -5.85 4.02
N ASP A 174 -6.76 -4.95 4.38
CA ASP A 174 -6.42 -4.63 5.76
C ASP A 174 -7.53 -3.86 6.50
N MET A 175 -8.56 -3.38 5.78
CA MET A 175 -9.71 -2.67 6.34
C MET A 175 -10.93 -3.59 6.54
N LEU A 176 -10.81 -4.89 6.21
CA LEU A 176 -11.92 -5.82 6.33
C LEU A 176 -12.37 -5.97 7.78
N ALA A 177 -13.60 -5.54 8.06
CA ALA A 177 -14.30 -5.77 9.32
C ALA A 177 -15.02 -7.13 9.28
N ASN A 178 -14.93 -7.88 10.38
CA ASN A 178 -15.61 -9.16 10.57
C ASN A 178 -16.60 -9.16 11.74
N GLN A 179 -16.69 -8.05 12.47
CA GLN A 179 -17.65 -7.81 13.55
C GLN A 179 -18.10 -6.36 13.52
N VAL A 180 -19.24 -6.11 14.15
CA VAL A 180 -19.73 -4.76 14.43
C VAL A 180 -20.21 -4.65 15.86
N ALA A 181 -20.11 -3.44 16.41
CA ALA A 181 -20.89 -3.03 17.56
C ALA A 181 -22.02 -2.10 17.10
N ILE A 182 -23.12 -2.11 17.84
CA ILE A 182 -24.29 -1.28 17.56
C ILE A 182 -24.57 -0.41 18.77
N ALA A 183 -24.76 0.89 18.55
CA ALA A 183 -25.31 1.78 19.55
C ALA A 183 -26.64 2.37 19.08
N ILE A 184 -27.62 2.44 19.98
CA ILE A 184 -28.95 3.01 19.73
C ILE A 184 -29.04 4.27 20.59
N ASP A 185 -29.18 5.44 19.95
CA ASP A 185 -29.10 6.77 20.56
C ASP A 185 -27.92 6.92 21.54
N GLY A 186 -26.75 6.49 21.09
CA GLY A 186 -25.50 6.58 21.85
C GLY A 186 -25.31 5.49 22.91
N THR A 187 -26.35 4.69 23.21
CA THR A 187 -26.23 3.57 24.16
C THR A 187 -25.74 2.32 23.43
N LEU A 188 -24.55 1.85 23.79
CA LEU A 188 -23.95 0.64 23.22
C LEU A 188 -24.73 -0.61 23.63
N LEU A 189 -25.08 -1.44 22.65
CA LEU A 189 -25.68 -2.75 22.91
C LEU A 189 -24.61 -3.74 23.39
N ASP A 190 -25.02 -4.65 24.27
CA ASP A 190 -24.17 -5.79 24.64
C ASP A 190 -23.88 -6.65 23.40
N SER A 191 -22.60 -6.99 23.21
CA SER A 191 -22.08 -7.82 22.13
C SER A 191 -22.84 -9.13 21.91
N GLN A 192 -23.45 -9.72 22.95
CA GLN A 192 -24.22 -10.96 22.79
C GLN A 192 -25.48 -10.80 21.93
N TYR A 193 -25.98 -9.57 21.77
CA TYR A 193 -27.18 -9.26 21.00
C TYR A 193 -26.89 -8.80 19.56
N VAL A 194 -25.61 -8.73 19.18
CA VAL A 194 -25.18 -8.26 17.86
C VAL A 194 -24.32 -9.33 17.22
N THR A 195 -24.67 -9.72 16.00
CA THR A 195 -23.85 -10.65 15.22
C THR A 195 -23.66 -10.14 13.81
N MET A 196 -22.52 -10.49 13.21
CA MET A 196 -22.26 -10.26 11.79
C MET A 196 -21.82 -11.56 11.14
N SER A 197 -22.42 -11.89 9.99
CA SER A 197 -22.04 -13.04 9.17
C SER A 197 -21.86 -12.58 7.74
N GLY A 198 -20.60 -12.43 7.33
CA GLY A 198 -20.27 -11.80 6.05
C GLY A 198 -20.71 -10.34 6.05
N ASN A 199 -21.60 -9.99 5.13
CA ASN A 199 -22.14 -8.64 4.98
C ASN A 199 -23.46 -8.40 5.75
N LYS A 200 -23.97 -9.40 6.48
CA LYS A 200 -25.26 -9.31 7.16
C LYS A 200 -25.05 -9.10 8.65
N VAL A 201 -25.58 -7.99 9.17
CA VAL A 201 -25.65 -7.68 10.59
C VAL A 201 -27.03 -8.09 11.11
N THR A 202 -27.07 -8.66 12.32
CA THR A 202 -28.30 -9.02 13.03
C THR A 202 -28.31 -8.40 14.42
N ILE A 203 -29.40 -7.70 14.75
CA ILE A 203 -29.70 -7.19 16.09
C ILE A 203 -30.79 -8.09 16.70
N SER A 204 -30.49 -8.64 17.88
CA SER A 204 -31.40 -9.56 18.57
C SER A 204 -32.64 -8.86 19.09
N LYS A 205 -33.80 -9.49 18.94
CA LYS A 205 -35.07 -8.99 19.47
C LYS A 205 -35.06 -8.77 20.98
N GLU A 206 -34.22 -9.49 21.73
CA GLU A 206 -34.08 -9.37 23.17
C GLU A 206 -33.42 -8.05 23.59
N ALA A 207 -32.58 -7.44 22.74
CA ALA A 207 -32.08 -6.09 22.97
C ALA A 207 -33.16 -5.04 22.65
N LEU A 208 -33.87 -5.22 21.53
CA LEU A 208 -34.90 -4.30 21.05
C LEU A 208 -36.12 -4.25 21.98
N ALA A 209 -36.46 -5.38 22.60
CA ALA A 209 -37.56 -5.48 23.56
C ALA A 209 -37.39 -4.60 24.81
N LYS A 210 -36.20 -4.01 25.03
CA LYS A 210 -35.88 -3.12 26.15
C LYS A 210 -36.10 -1.64 25.82
N LEU A 211 -36.50 -1.31 24.60
CA LEU A 211 -36.68 0.06 24.15
C LEU A 211 -38.15 0.51 24.27
N PRO A 212 -38.43 1.76 24.69
CA PRO A 212 -39.77 2.34 24.58
C PRO A 212 -40.16 2.61 23.12
N ASN A 213 -41.42 3.02 22.91
CA ASN A 213 -41.86 3.45 21.57
C ASN A 213 -41.13 4.72 21.15
N GLY A 214 -40.70 4.79 19.89
CA GLY A 214 -39.98 5.97 19.40
C GLY A 214 -39.16 5.71 18.14
N GLU A 215 -38.51 6.76 17.68
CA GLU A 215 -37.53 6.73 16.59
C GLU A 215 -36.13 6.92 17.16
N TYR A 216 -35.21 6.05 16.78
CA TYR A 216 -33.85 6.02 17.30
C TYR A 216 -32.83 6.11 16.16
N LYS A 217 -31.72 6.78 16.43
CA LYS A 217 -30.53 6.73 15.57
C LYS A 217 -29.71 5.50 15.91
N VAL A 218 -29.25 4.79 14.89
CA VAL A 218 -28.43 3.59 15.05
C VAL A 218 -27.04 3.87 14.52
N ALA A 219 -26.04 3.83 15.41
CA ALA A 219 -24.64 3.88 15.04
C ALA A 219 -24.10 2.46 14.85
N VAL A 220 -23.42 2.22 13.75
CA VAL A 220 -22.75 0.97 13.41
C VAL A 220 -21.25 1.19 13.45
N ILE A 221 -20.56 0.48 14.34
CA ILE A 221 -19.12 0.62 14.57
C ILE A 221 -18.46 -0.66 14.08
N PHE A 222 -17.63 -0.54 13.05
CA PHE A 222 -16.91 -1.68 12.46
C PHE A 222 -15.62 -1.94 13.22
N ASN A 223 -15.21 -3.21 13.31
CA ASN A 223 -13.97 -3.59 13.98
C ASN A 223 -12.74 -3.57 13.05
N ASP A 224 -12.69 -2.61 12.13
CA ASP A 224 -11.51 -2.34 11.30
C ASP A 224 -10.46 -1.52 12.08
N PRO A 225 -9.22 -1.37 11.57
CA PRO A 225 -8.15 -0.65 12.26
C PRO A 225 -8.47 0.81 12.67
N TYR A 226 -9.44 1.45 12.01
CA TYR A 226 -9.85 2.82 12.31
C TYR A 226 -11.15 2.91 13.12
N LEU A 227 -11.78 1.78 13.46
CA LEU A 227 -13.09 1.73 14.11
C LEU A 227 -14.12 2.59 13.37
N THR A 228 -14.21 2.37 12.05
CA THR A 228 -15.08 3.12 11.16
C THR A 228 -16.50 3.11 11.71
N THR A 229 -17.11 4.29 11.82
CA THR A 229 -18.42 4.45 12.45
C THR A 229 -19.39 5.15 11.51
N VAL A 230 -20.55 4.53 11.30
CA VAL A 230 -21.65 5.06 10.48
C VAL A 230 -22.81 5.43 11.40
N MET A 231 -23.21 6.70 11.41
CA MET A 231 -24.24 7.23 12.33
C MET A 231 -25.50 7.76 11.65
N ASP A 232 -25.48 7.93 10.33
CA ASP A 232 -26.49 8.66 9.55
C ASP A 232 -27.25 7.79 8.54
N LYS A 233 -26.93 6.48 8.49
CA LYS A 233 -27.48 5.54 7.50
C LYS A 233 -28.53 4.60 8.06
N VAL A 234 -28.57 4.36 9.37
CA VAL A 234 -29.48 3.39 9.97
C VAL A 234 -30.37 4.09 10.99
N SER A 235 -31.69 3.93 10.84
CA SER A 235 -32.68 4.34 11.82
C SER A 235 -33.49 3.14 12.30
N LEU A 236 -34.06 3.25 13.48
CA LEU A 236 -34.93 2.24 14.07
C LEU A 236 -36.20 2.90 14.59
N GLU A 237 -37.36 2.38 14.18
CA GLU A 237 -38.65 2.70 14.78
C GLU A 237 -39.11 1.54 15.67
N VAL A 238 -39.49 1.84 16.91
CA VAL A 238 -40.06 0.88 17.86
C VAL A 238 -41.54 1.19 18.08
N LYS A 239 -42.39 0.18 17.90
CA LYS A 239 -43.85 0.26 18.04
C LYS A 239 -44.39 -0.77 19.02
N ASN A 240 -45.52 -0.43 19.63
CA ASN A 240 -46.29 -1.26 20.56
C ASN A 240 -45.51 -1.76 21.79
N SER A 241 -44.40 -1.09 22.14
CA SER A 241 -43.67 -1.35 23.37
C SER A 241 -44.49 -0.96 24.60
N VAL A 242 -44.40 -1.78 25.64
CA VAL A 242 -45.00 -1.55 26.96
C VAL A 242 -44.04 -0.83 27.92
N ILE A 243 -42.83 -0.51 27.46
CA ILE A 243 -41.84 0.23 28.22
C ILE A 243 -42.14 1.72 28.08
N GLU A 244 -42.27 2.41 29.22
CA GLU A 244 -42.45 3.86 29.26
C GLU A 244 -41.09 4.56 29.14
N GLU A 245 -41.02 5.67 28.39
CA GLU A 245 -39.86 6.57 28.42
C GLU A 245 -39.69 7.12 29.84
N LEU A 246 -38.47 7.06 30.37
CA LEU A 246 -38.13 7.81 31.57
C LEU A 246 -38.20 9.30 31.21
N PRO A 247 -38.86 10.15 32.03
CA PRO A 247 -38.90 11.58 31.76
C PRO A 247 -37.47 12.13 31.73
N GLU A 248 -37.17 13.00 30.75
CA GLU A 248 -35.91 13.75 30.71
C GLU A 248 -35.70 14.41 32.08
N GLU A 249 -34.49 14.27 32.64
CA GLU A 249 -34.16 14.96 33.88
C GLU A 249 -34.43 16.47 33.70
N PRO A 250 -35.11 17.12 34.65
CA PRO A 250 -35.37 18.55 34.53
C PRO A 250 -34.02 19.27 34.38
N THR A 251 -33.90 20.07 33.32
CA THR A 251 -32.77 20.95 33.11
C THR A 251 -32.52 21.73 34.41
N GLU A 252 -31.28 21.66 34.93
CA GLU A 252 -30.88 22.46 36.08
C GLU A 252 -31.29 23.92 35.82
N PRO A 253 -31.95 24.59 36.79
CA PRO A 253 -32.31 25.98 36.61
C PRO A 253 -31.05 26.80 36.39
N GLU A 254 -31.02 27.58 35.31
CA GLU A 254 -29.93 28.52 35.02
C GLU A 254 -29.61 29.34 36.27
N GLU A 255 -28.35 29.28 36.73
CA GLU A 255 -27.87 30.15 37.79
C GLU A 255 -28.13 31.61 37.39
N PRO A 256 -28.68 32.45 38.29
CA PRO A 256 -28.94 33.84 37.96
C PRO A 256 -27.62 34.54 37.67
N GLU A 257 -27.49 35.16 36.49
CA GLU A 257 -26.36 36.01 36.13
C GLU A 257 -26.11 37.04 37.25
N GLU A 258 -24.94 36.95 37.89
CA GLU A 258 -24.44 38.01 38.77
C GLU A 258 -24.30 39.28 37.92
N SER A 259 -25.19 40.24 38.17
CA SER A 259 -25.05 41.59 37.65
C SER A 259 -23.83 42.25 38.31
N GLU A 260 -22.72 42.34 37.58
CA GLU A 260 -21.60 43.21 37.93
C GLU A 260 -22.06 44.69 37.86
N GLU A 261 -22.13 45.35 39.01
CA GLU A 261 -22.18 46.83 39.16
C GLU A 261 -20.76 47.43 39.17
#